data_AF-A0A8X6YUR4-F1
#
_entry.id   AF-A0A8X6YUR4-F1
#
_cell.length_a   1.000
_cell.length_b   1.000
_cell.length_c   1.000
_cell.angle_alpha   90.00
_cell.angle_beta   90.00
_cell.angle_gamma   90.00
#
_symmetry.space_group_name_H-M   'P 1'
#
loop_
_entity.id
_entity.type
_entity.pdbx_description
1 polymer ?
#
loop_
_entity_poly.entity_id
_entity_poly.type
_entity_poly.pdbx_seq_one_letter_code
_entity_poly.pdbx_strand_id
1 'polypeptide(L)'
;MFRKRRGQQEMSWATIVDFYARLREVTEIIGSHHDKLLGGPGKTILLDETFLTKRKYNKGRKTKTMTQVVLGIYCRDDKEGLFFG
;
A
#
# COMPACT_ATOMS: atom_id res chain seq x y z
N MET A 1 0.88 7.07 -35.57
CA MET A 1 0.58 5.62 -35.70
C MET A 1 1.84 4.85 -35.30
N PHE A 2 1.88 4.22 -34.11
CA PHE A 2 3.08 3.55 -33.58
C PHE A 2 3.17 2.12 -34.10
N ARG A 3 4.26 1.77 -34.79
CA ARG A 3 4.51 0.43 -35.35
C ARG A 3 5.16 -0.47 -34.28
N LYS A 4 4.38 -1.39 -33.71
CA LYS A 4 4.83 -2.40 -32.72
C LYS A 4 5.90 -3.30 -33.36
N ARG A 5 7.07 -3.46 -32.72
CA ARG A 5 8.14 -4.36 -33.22
C ARG A 5 7.76 -5.82 -32.95
N ARG A 6 7.92 -6.71 -33.94
CA ARG A 6 7.76 -8.15 -33.74
C ARG A 6 8.78 -8.63 -32.69
N GLY A 7 8.29 -9.22 -31.60
CA GLY A 7 9.09 -9.68 -30.47
C GLY A 7 8.79 -8.98 -29.12
N GLN A 8 7.94 -7.95 -29.09
CA GLN A 8 7.45 -7.41 -27.82
C GLN A 8 6.32 -8.27 -27.26
N GLN A 9 6.67 -9.23 -26.40
CA GLN A 9 5.69 -9.92 -25.57
C GLN A 9 5.28 -8.98 -24.44
N GLU A 10 4.13 -8.33 -24.58
CA GLU A 10 3.56 -7.51 -23.52
C GLU A 10 2.92 -8.42 -22.48
N MET A 11 3.23 -8.15 -21.22
CA MET A 11 2.62 -8.84 -20.09
C MET A 11 1.10 -8.61 -20.10
N SER A 12 0.33 -9.67 -19.87
CA SER A 12 -1.12 -9.56 -19.89
C SER A 12 -1.60 -8.67 -18.74
N TRP A 13 -2.70 -7.95 -18.96
CA TRP A 13 -3.32 -7.14 -17.91
C TRP A 13 -3.71 -7.99 -16.69
N ALA A 14 -4.20 -9.22 -16.92
CA ALA A 14 -4.52 -10.16 -15.85
C ALA A 14 -3.30 -10.45 -14.98
N THR A 15 -2.15 -10.72 -15.61
CA THR A 15 -0.89 -10.96 -14.90
C THR A 15 -0.45 -9.76 -14.05
N ILE A 16 -0.64 -8.53 -14.55
CA ILE A 16 -0.33 -7.31 -13.79
C ILE A 16 -1.25 -7.20 -12.56
N VAL A 17 -2.55 -7.41 -12.75
CA VAL A 17 -3.54 -7.37 -11.65
C VAL A 17 -3.22 -8.42 -10.60
N ASP A 18 -2.92 -9.65 -11.01
CA ASP A 18 -2.57 -10.76 -10.11
C ASP A 18 -1.29 -10.47 -9.33
N PHE A 19 -0.27 -9.91 -9.99
CA PHE A 19 0.98 -9.51 -9.34
C PHE A 19 0.74 -8.49 -8.22
N TYR A 20 -0.05 -7.44 -8.48
CA TYR A 20 -0.39 -6.45 -7.46
C TYR A 20 -1.31 -7.01 -6.36
N ALA A 21 -2.18 -7.98 -6.68
CA ALA A 21 -2.97 -8.67 -5.67
C ALA A 21 -2.08 -9.47 -4.72
N ARG A 22 -1.08 -10.18 -5.27
CA ARG A 22 -0.10 -10.93 -4.47
C ARG A 22 0.74 -10.02 -3.58
N LEU A 23 1.18 -8.87 -4.09
CA LEU A 23 1.92 -7.90 -3.28
C LEU A 23 1.09 -7.41 -2.08
N ARG A 24 -0.21 -7.13 -2.29
CA ARG A 24 -1.11 -6.72 -1.21
C ARG A 24 -1.22 -7.78 -0.13
N GLU A 25 -1.37 -9.05 -0.52
CA GLU A 25 -1.43 -10.17 0.42
C GLU A 25 -0.15 -10.30 1.25
N VAL A 26 1.02 -10.15 0.62
CA VAL A 26 2.31 -10.15 1.34
C VAL A 26 2.41 -8.97 2.30
N THR A 27 2.01 -7.76 1.88
CA THR A 27 2.00 -6.59 2.75
C THR A 27 1.09 -6.78 3.96
N GLU A 28 -0.09 -7.40 3.77
CA GLU A 28 -1.03 -7.71 4.86
C GLU A 28 -0.42 -8.67 5.87
N ILE A 29 0.24 -9.74 5.41
CA ILE A 29 0.90 -10.71 6.30
C ILE A 29 2.01 -10.01 7.11
N ILE A 30 2.83 -9.19 6.45
CA ILE A 30 3.90 -8.44 7.12
C ILE A 30 3.32 -7.46 8.14
N GLY A 31 2.30 -6.68 7.77
CA GLY A 31 1.68 -5.69 8.66
C GLY A 31 0.97 -6.30 9.86
N SER A 32 0.31 -7.45 9.67
CA SER A 32 -0.45 -8.13 10.74
C SER A 32 0.41 -8.93 11.72
N HIS A 33 1.66 -9.28 11.36
CA HIS A 33 2.55 -10.10 12.20
C HIS A 33 3.78 -9.35 12.71
N HIS A 34 3.93 -8.07 12.39
CA HIS A 34 5.01 -7.23 12.90
C HIS A 34 4.61 -6.45 14.16
N ASP A 35 4.60 -7.15 15.30
CA ASP A 35 4.51 -6.50 16.60
C ASP A 35 5.90 -6.03 17.04
N LYS A 36 6.19 -4.75 16.78
CA LYS A 36 7.44 -4.12 17.22
C LYS A 36 7.17 -2.88 18.05
N LEU A 37 7.87 -2.76 19.18
CA LEU A 37 7.92 -1.52 19.94
C LEU A 37 8.77 -0.52 19.16
N LEU A 38 8.16 0.61 18.81
CA LEU A 38 8.78 1.66 18.01
C LEU A 38 8.86 2.95 18.84
N GLY A 39 10.06 3.55 18.90
CA GLY A 39 10.32 4.75 19.69
C GLY A 39 10.86 4.48 21.10
N GLY A 40 10.54 5.38 22.03
CA GLY A 40 11.04 5.39 23.42
C GLY A 40 11.43 6.78 23.90
N PRO A 41 11.83 6.95 25.18
CA PRO A 41 12.23 8.24 25.73
C PRO A 41 13.35 8.88 24.91
N GLY A 42 13.17 10.16 24.54
CA GLY A 42 14.15 10.92 23.77
C GLY A 42 14.16 10.65 22.26
N LYS A 43 13.32 9.76 21.74
CA LYS A 43 13.20 9.49 20.30
C LYS A 43 12.10 10.30 19.64
N THR A 44 12.31 10.65 18.38
CA THR A 44 11.29 11.35 17.58
C THR A 44 10.56 10.37 16.67
N ILE A 45 9.24 10.31 16.82
CA ILE A 45 8.35 9.50 15.99
C ILE A 45 7.60 10.43 15.03
N LEU A 46 7.49 10.01 13.78
CA LEU A 46 6.67 10.63 12.74
C LEU A 46 5.43 9.77 12.54
N LEU A 47 4.28 10.42 12.49
CA LEU A 47 2.98 9.78 12.22
C LEU A 47 2.44 10.38 10.92
N ASP A 48 2.04 9.53 10.00
CA ASP A 48 1.41 9.93 8.74
C ASP A 48 0.12 9.13 8.50
N GLU A 49 -0.97 9.83 8.21
CA GLU A 49 -2.26 9.22 7.90
C GLU A 49 -2.60 9.44 6.43
N THR A 50 -2.75 8.34 5.70
CA THR A 50 -3.12 8.35 4.29
C THR A 50 -4.53 7.77 4.10
N PHE A 51 -5.42 8.56 3.51
CA PHE A 51 -6.80 8.15 3.21
C PHE A 51 -6.89 7.60 1.79
N LEU A 52 -7.06 6.29 1.67
CA LEU A 52 -7.26 5.59 0.40
C LEU A 52 -8.76 5.43 0.14
N THR A 53 -9.27 5.94 -0.98
CA THR A 53 -10.69 5.76 -1.34
C THR A 53 -10.85 4.87 -2.56
N LYS A 54 -11.61 3.77 -2.42
CA LYS A 54 -12.03 2.94 -3.54
C LYS A 54 -13.29 3.50 -4.20
N ARG A 55 -13.37 3.45 -5.53
CA ARG A 55 -14.61 3.79 -6.26
C ARG A 55 -15.62 2.67 -6.09
N LYS A 56 -16.84 3.00 -5.66
CA LYS A 56 -17.96 2.05 -5.70
C LYS A 56 -18.39 1.84 -7.16
N TYR A 57 -18.17 0.63 -7.69
CA TYR A 57 -18.56 0.21 -9.04
C TYR A 57 -18.03 1.09 -10.19
N ASN A 58 -16.88 1.76 -10.02
CA ASN A 58 -16.36 2.75 -10.98
C ASN A 58 -17.31 3.91 -11.32
N LYS A 59 -18.44 4.07 -10.62
CA LYS A 59 -19.46 5.10 -10.87
C LYS A 59 -19.21 6.43 -10.11
N GLY A 60 -17.97 6.69 -9.69
CA GLY A 60 -17.59 7.93 -9.01
C GLY A 60 -18.13 8.14 -7.60
N ARG A 61 -19.07 7.31 -7.12
CA ARG A 61 -19.64 7.45 -5.77
C ARG A 61 -18.61 7.03 -4.71
N LYS A 62 -18.21 7.98 -3.87
CA LYS A 62 -17.41 7.76 -2.65
C LYS A 62 -18.38 7.56 -1.49
N THR A 63 -18.29 6.44 -0.77
CA THR A 63 -19.03 6.21 0.48
C THR A 63 -18.03 6.10 1.62
N LYS A 64 -18.38 6.52 2.84
CA LYS A 64 -17.47 6.44 4.00
C LYS A 64 -16.89 5.03 4.22
N THR A 65 -17.68 3.99 3.95
CA THR A 65 -17.26 2.57 4.00
C THR A 65 -16.23 2.16 2.95
N MET A 66 -15.95 3.00 1.94
CA MET A 66 -14.98 2.72 0.87
C MET A 66 -13.66 3.46 1.08
N THR A 67 -13.54 4.19 2.19
CA THR A 67 -12.30 4.84 2.60
C THR A 67 -11.58 3.91 3.56
N GLN A 68 -10.37 3.48 3.19
CA GLN A 68 -9.42 2.82 4.05
C GLN A 68 -8.43 3.87 4.55
N VAL A 69 -8.06 3.79 5.82
CA VAL A 69 -7.07 4.69 6.43
C VAL A 69 -5.83 3.86 6.67
N VAL A 70 -4.72 4.29 6.08
CA VAL A 70 -3.41 3.68 6.33
C VAL A 70 -2.63 4.64 7.23
N LEU A 71 -2.24 4.15 8.41
CA LEU A 71 -1.41 4.87 9.36
C LEU A 71 0.03 4.36 9.26
N GLY A 72 0.95 5.24 8.90
CA GLY A 72 2.38 4.99 8.98
C GLY A 72 2.97 5.59 10.25
N ILE A 73 3.78 4.80 10.96
CA ILE A 73 4.57 5.21 12.11
C ILE A 73 6.03 5.01 11.77
N TYR A 74 6.87 6.02 11.96
CA TYR A 74 8.30 5.95 11.66
C TYR A 74 9.13 6.60 12.76
N CYS A 75 10.13 5.90 13.30
CA CYS A 75 11.10 6.50 14.21
C CYS A 75 12.32 6.98 13.43
N ARG A 76 12.61 8.29 13.56
CA ARG A 76 13.72 8.93 12.84
C ARG A 76 15.08 8.39 13.26
N ASP A 77 15.22 8.10 14.56
CA ASP A 77 16.49 7.71 15.17
C ASP A 77 16.88 6.27 14.80
N ASP A 78 15.93 5.34 14.88
CA ASP A 78 16.16 3.92 14.58
C ASP A 78 16.09 3.62 13.08
N LYS A 79 15.51 4.52 12.28
CA LYS A 79 15.21 4.35 10.85
C LYS A 79 14.29 3.16 10.56
N GLU A 80 13.34 2.95 11.46
CA GLU A 80 12.37 1.86 11.38
C GLU A 80 10.96 2.40 11.32
N GLY A 81 10.06 1.65 10.69
CA GLY A 81 8.65 2.03 10.58
C GLY A 81 7.70 0.85 10.66
N LEU A 82 6.48 1.16 11.04
CA LEU A 82 5.32 0.27 11.06
C LEU A 82 4.21 0.90 10.25
N PHE A 83 3.41 0.05 9.63
CA PHE A 83 2.26 0.47 8.83
C PHE A 83 1.04 -0.32 9.29
N PHE A 84 -0.07 0.38 9.50
CA PHE A 84 -1.37 -0.16 9.87
C PHE A 84 -2.36 0.22 8.78
N GLY A 85 -3.22 -0.68 8.32
CA GLY A 85 -4.14 -0.42 7.20
C GLY A 85 -5.41 -1.27 7.24
#